data_AF-A0A6C0AS56-F1
#
_entry.id   AF-A0A6C0AS56-F1
#
_cell.length_a   1.000
_cell.length_b   1.000
_cell.length_c   1.000
_cell.angle_alpha   90.00
_cell.angle_beta   90.00
_cell.angle_gamma   90.00
#
_symmetry.space_group_name_H-M   'P 1'
#
loop_
_entity.id
_entity.type
_entity.pdbx_description
1 polymer ?
#
loop_
_entity_poly.entity_id
_entity_poly.type
_entity_poly.pdbx_seq_one_letter_code
_entity_poly.pdbx_strand_id
1 'polypeptide(L)'
;MSLVSTVANYGGRQPDNFQNIKQFIVGVGSQAVWIYKKLSSGLIVQTPANSSKPVLINSDLYVNGSIFNPSDKNLKKNIEPITDDKCNSIINLEPVEFNYKDDKLQRKHLGFIAQDVEKIYPELVIGCQNNIKSINYSEFIPLLVLKIQNQQKEIHELKEQINELFQTINSNS
;
A
#
# COMPACT_ATOMS: atom_id res chain seq x y z
N MET A 1 16.82 31.37 44.67
CA MET A 1 15.34 31.39 44.73
C MET A 1 14.86 30.11 44.09
N SER A 2 14.36 29.20 44.93
CA SER A 2 13.86 27.88 44.57
C SER A 2 12.52 28.00 43.87
N LEU A 3 12.29 27.21 42.81
CA LEU A 3 11.13 26.33 42.71
C LEU A 3 11.55 25.06 41.96
N VAL A 4 12.07 24.10 42.73
CA VAL A 4 12.04 22.69 42.36
C VAL A 4 10.60 22.20 42.57
N SER A 5 9.98 21.65 41.52
CA SER A 5 8.82 20.78 41.65
C SER A 5 9.21 19.39 41.14
N THR A 6 9.62 18.57 42.09
CA THR A 6 9.73 17.11 42.03
C THR A 6 8.36 16.52 42.33
N VAL A 7 7.59 16.13 41.32
CA VAL A 7 6.65 15.01 41.45
C VAL A 7 6.29 14.43 40.08
N ALA A 8 6.72 13.18 39.87
CA ALA A 8 6.03 12.28 38.97
C ALA A 8 4.66 11.96 39.58
N ASN A 9 3.57 12.24 38.87
CA ASN A 9 2.24 11.79 39.29
C ASN A 9 1.94 10.45 38.61
N TYR A 10 2.54 9.39 39.16
CA TYR A 10 2.19 8.00 38.91
C TYR A 10 1.30 7.57 40.07
N GLY A 11 0.00 7.37 39.83
CA GLY A 11 -1.00 7.33 40.91
C GLY A 11 -2.18 6.39 40.70
N GLY A 12 -2.04 5.31 39.95
CA GLY A 12 -3.06 4.26 39.91
C GLY A 12 -2.55 3.04 39.15
N ARG A 13 -2.52 1.89 39.83
CA ARG A 13 -1.98 0.61 39.33
C ARG A 13 -2.35 0.36 37.88
N GLN A 14 -1.30 0.22 37.08
CA GLN A 14 -1.30 -0.34 35.74
C GLN A 14 -1.59 -1.84 35.84
N PRO A 15 -2.71 -2.35 35.30
CA PRO A 15 -2.85 -3.77 35.03
C PRO A 15 -1.95 -4.09 33.82
N ASP A 16 -1.10 -5.10 33.95
CA ASP A 16 0.09 -5.38 33.13
C ASP A 16 -0.11 -5.63 31.62
N ASN A 17 -1.26 -5.34 31.00
CA ASN A 17 -1.52 -5.79 29.63
C ASN A 17 -1.74 -4.71 28.56
N PHE A 18 -1.81 -3.40 28.84
CA PHE A 18 -1.90 -2.36 27.78
C PHE A 18 -1.36 -0.94 28.16
N GLN A 19 -0.04 -0.78 28.41
CA GLN A 19 0.64 0.54 28.49
C GLN A 19 0.83 1.25 27.13
N ASN A 20 0.17 0.78 26.08
CA ASN A 20 0.70 0.83 24.72
C ASN A 20 0.27 2.03 23.87
N ILE A 21 0.36 3.26 24.39
CA ILE A 21 0.54 4.45 23.52
C ILE A 21 1.51 5.42 24.21
N LYS A 22 2.80 5.36 23.84
CA LYS A 22 3.80 6.35 24.21
C LYS A 22 3.95 7.42 23.11
N GLN A 23 4.10 8.64 23.61
CA GLN A 23 4.26 9.95 22.98
C GLN A 23 5.37 10.00 21.90
N PHE A 24 5.08 10.60 20.75
CA PHE A 24 6.09 10.88 19.71
C PHE A 24 6.65 12.29 19.85
N ILE A 25 7.93 12.44 20.19
CA ILE A 25 8.73 13.61 19.81
C ILE A 25 10.11 13.10 19.35
N VAL A 26 10.46 13.33 18.07
CA VAL A 26 11.77 13.91 17.71
C VAL A 26 11.60 14.69 16.40
N GLY A 27 11.49 16.01 16.49
CA GLY A 27 11.90 16.91 15.43
C GLY A 27 13.16 17.62 15.92
N VAL A 28 14.31 17.36 15.30
CA VAL A 28 15.46 18.27 15.41
C VAL A 28 15.19 19.44 14.47
N GLY A 29 14.39 20.38 14.99
CA GLY A 29 13.87 21.53 14.25
C GLY A 29 12.55 21.98 14.86
N SER A 30 12.33 23.29 14.93
CA SER A 30 11.24 23.98 15.63
C SER A 30 9.80 23.74 15.09
N GLN A 31 9.54 22.63 14.39
CA GLN A 31 8.23 22.34 13.80
C GLN A 31 7.78 20.90 14.13
N ALA A 32 6.65 20.76 14.82
CA ALA A 32 6.00 19.47 14.99
C ALA A 32 5.59 18.91 13.62
N VAL A 33 5.92 17.65 13.33
CA VAL A 33 5.59 16.99 12.05
C VAL A 33 4.18 16.40 12.07
N TRP A 34 3.61 16.20 13.27
CA TRP A 34 2.33 15.53 13.51
C TRP A 34 1.48 16.29 14.51
N ILE A 35 0.17 16.28 14.28
CA ILE A 35 -0.82 16.90 15.15
C ILE A 35 -1.79 15.81 15.62
N TYR A 36 -1.85 15.61 16.93
CA TYR A 36 -2.93 14.89 17.58
C TYR A 36 -4.10 15.85 17.80
N LYS A 37 -5.27 15.54 17.23
CA LYS A 37 -6.45 16.40 17.34
C LYS A 37 -7.69 15.57 17.69
N LYS A 38 -8.43 16.00 18.70
CA LYS A 38 -9.80 15.57 18.93
C LYS A 38 -10.73 16.55 18.21
N LEU A 39 -11.47 16.07 17.23
CA LEU A 39 -12.46 16.87 16.50
C LEU A 39 -13.69 17.12 17.36
N SER A 40 -14.51 18.10 16.97
CA SER A 40 -15.79 18.39 17.64
C SER A 40 -16.75 17.20 17.62
N SER A 41 -16.62 16.31 16.63
CA SER A 41 -17.34 15.04 16.54
C SER A 41 -16.90 13.99 17.58
N GLY A 42 -15.87 14.28 18.38
CA GLY A 42 -15.26 13.32 19.30
C GLY A 42 -14.22 12.39 18.65
N LEU A 43 -14.11 12.41 17.32
CA LEU A 43 -13.12 11.62 16.57
C LEU A 43 -11.71 12.09 16.91
N ILE A 44 -10.84 11.14 17.25
CA ILE A 44 -9.43 11.38 17.49
C ILE A 44 -8.68 11.07 16.21
N VAL A 45 -7.89 12.04 15.73
CA VAL A 45 -7.09 11.90 14.51
C VAL A 45 -5.62 12.25 14.77
N GLN A 46 -4.75 11.56 14.04
CA GLN A 46 -3.36 11.96 13.86
C GLN A 46 -3.20 12.40 12.40
N THR A 47 -2.72 13.62 12.19
CA THR A 47 -2.53 14.22 10.86
C THR A 47 -1.12 14.76 10.73
N PRO A 48 -0.51 14.75 9.53
CA PRO A 48 0.69 15.54 9.31
C PRO A 48 0.38 17.01 9.60
N ALA A 49 1.36 17.73 10.16
CA ALA A 49 1.22 19.16 10.45
C ALA A 49 1.06 20.00 9.18
N ASN A 50 1.56 19.50 8.04
CA ASN A 50 1.31 20.04 6.72
C ASN A 50 0.49 19.01 5.92
N SER A 51 -0.78 19.31 5.68
CA SER A 51 -1.71 18.44 4.93
C SER A 51 -1.34 18.26 3.44
N SER A 52 -0.42 19.06 2.92
CA SER A 52 0.07 18.97 1.54
C SER A 52 1.34 18.12 1.40
N LYS A 53 1.87 17.56 2.48
CA LYS A 53 3.07 16.71 2.45
C LYS A 53 2.73 15.25 2.74
N PRO A 54 3.40 14.30 2.07
CA PRO A 54 3.26 12.89 2.41
C PRO A 54 3.82 12.62 3.81
N VAL A 55 3.30 11.55 4.41
CA VAL A 55 3.80 10.98 5.66
C VAL A 55 4.94 10.01 5.32
N LEU A 56 6.11 10.21 5.93
CA LEU A 56 7.21 9.24 5.91
C LEU A 56 7.31 8.54 7.26
N ILE A 57 7.24 7.21 7.25
CA ILE A 57 7.43 6.35 8.43
C ILE A 57 8.74 5.60 8.23
N ASN A 58 9.74 5.85 9.08
CA ASN A 58 11.09 5.27 8.93
C ASN A 58 11.17 3.77 9.27
N SER A 59 10.06 3.16 9.71
CA SER A 59 10.00 1.78 10.19
C SER A 59 8.67 1.12 9.77
N ASP A 60 8.47 -0.11 10.21
CA ASP A 60 7.28 -0.91 9.92
C ASP A 60 5.99 -0.23 10.45
N LEU A 61 4.92 -0.28 9.66
CA LEU A 61 3.58 0.18 10.05
C LEU A 61 2.72 -1.02 10.47
N TYR A 62 2.39 -1.10 11.76
CA TYR A 62 1.48 -2.11 12.31
C TYR A 62 0.11 -1.49 12.62
N VAL A 63 -0.96 -2.05 12.03
CA VAL A 63 -2.34 -1.56 12.18
C VAL A 63 -3.22 -2.70 12.69
N ASN A 64 -3.88 -2.50 13.83
CA ASN A 64 -4.82 -3.50 14.39
C ASN A 64 -6.10 -3.65 13.57
N GLY A 65 -6.49 -2.60 12.84
CA GLY A 65 -7.64 -2.60 11.95
C GLY A 65 -7.23 -2.65 10.49
N SER A 66 -8.08 -2.11 9.62
CA SER A 66 -7.82 -2.08 8.18
C SER A 66 -7.30 -0.71 7.71
N ILE A 67 -6.51 -0.73 6.65
CA ILE A 67 -6.14 0.47 5.89
C ILE A 67 -7.20 0.66 4.79
N PHE A 68 -7.83 1.83 4.77
CA PHE A 68 -8.86 2.17 3.77
C PHE A 68 -8.37 3.30 2.86
N ASN A 69 -8.48 3.09 1.55
CA ASN A 69 -8.18 4.10 0.53
C ASN A 69 -9.52 4.63 -0.01
N PRO A 70 -9.86 5.93 0.20
CA PRO A 70 -11.10 6.50 -0.33
C PRO A 70 -11.21 6.30 -1.84
N SER A 71 -12.31 5.70 -2.30
CA SER A 71 -12.53 5.37 -3.71
C SER A 71 -13.96 5.71 -4.17
N ASP A 72 -14.58 6.70 -3.53
CA ASP A 72 -15.92 7.18 -3.88
C ASP A 72 -15.95 7.84 -5.27
N LYS A 73 -17.03 7.64 -6.03
CA LYS A 73 -17.19 8.24 -7.37
C LYS A 73 -17.11 9.77 -7.34
N ASN A 74 -17.58 10.41 -6.28
CA ASN A 74 -17.55 11.86 -6.12
C ASN A 74 -16.13 12.42 -5.92
N LEU A 75 -15.17 11.56 -5.55
CA LEU A 75 -13.75 11.92 -5.42
C LEU A 75 -12.97 11.73 -6.72
N LYS A 76 -13.61 11.17 -7.77
CA LYS A 76 -12.96 10.80 -9.04
C LYS A 76 -13.50 11.64 -10.19
N LYS A 77 -12.63 11.91 -11.15
CA LYS A 77 -12.94 12.59 -12.43
C LYS A 77 -12.24 11.84 -13.56
N ASN A 78 -12.72 12.01 -14.80
CA ASN A 78 -12.15 11.37 -16.00
C ASN A 78 -12.02 9.84 -15.83
N ILE A 79 -13.12 9.19 -15.46
CA ILE A 79 -13.15 7.75 -15.19
C ILE A 79 -13.24 7.00 -16.51
N GLU A 80 -12.17 6.28 -16.87
CA GLU A 80 -12.07 5.47 -18.08
C GLU A 80 -11.76 4.01 -17.71
N PRO A 81 -12.20 3.02 -18.52
CA PRO A 81 -11.78 1.63 -18.34
C PRO A 81 -10.26 1.48 -18.48
N ILE A 82 -9.68 0.52 -17.75
CA ILE A 82 -8.28 0.13 -17.96
C ILE A 82 -8.18 -0.56 -19.33
N THR A 83 -7.29 -0.07 -20.19
CA THR A 83 -7.04 -0.65 -21.51
C THR A 83 -6.37 -2.02 -21.40
N ASP A 84 -6.66 -2.93 -22.35
CA ASP A 84 -6.02 -4.24 -22.41
C ASP A 84 -4.50 -4.15 -22.53
N ASP A 85 -3.95 -3.20 -23.28
CA ASP A 85 -2.48 -3.02 -23.41
C ASP A 85 -1.82 -2.74 -22.07
N LYS A 86 -2.41 -1.81 -21.31
CA LYS A 86 -1.97 -1.48 -19.96
C LYS A 86 -2.08 -2.68 -19.02
N CYS A 87 -3.14 -3.47 -19.13
CA CYS A 87 -3.30 -4.70 -18.36
C CYS A 87 -2.27 -5.76 -18.75
N ASN A 88 -2.09 -6.02 -20.04
CA ASN A 88 -1.22 -7.06 -20.57
C ASN A 88 0.26 -6.81 -20.26
N SER A 89 0.66 -5.55 -20.13
CA SER A 89 2.04 -5.17 -19.79
C SER A 89 2.52 -5.73 -18.44
N ILE A 90 1.61 -6.18 -17.56
CA ILE A 90 1.94 -6.73 -16.25
C ILE A 90 2.74 -8.03 -16.34
N ILE A 91 2.57 -8.78 -17.44
CA ILE A 91 3.28 -10.05 -17.69
C ILE A 91 4.79 -9.84 -17.91
N ASN A 92 5.20 -8.61 -18.26
CA ASN A 92 6.59 -8.26 -18.51
C ASN A 92 7.35 -7.89 -17.23
N LEU A 93 6.67 -7.86 -16.07
CA LEU A 93 7.31 -7.63 -14.79
C LEU A 93 7.89 -8.92 -14.24
N GLU A 94 9.08 -8.82 -13.65
CA GLU A 94 9.77 -9.94 -13.04
C GLU A 94 9.66 -9.86 -11.50
N PRO A 95 8.91 -10.78 -10.86
CA PRO A 95 8.92 -10.91 -9.40
C PRO A 95 10.30 -11.35 -8.93
N VAL A 96 10.81 -10.71 -7.88
CA VAL A 96 12.13 -11.00 -7.32
C VAL A 96 12.03 -11.36 -5.84
N GLU A 97 12.98 -12.18 -5.39
CA GLU A 97 13.26 -12.38 -3.97
C GLU A 97 14.47 -11.54 -3.58
N PHE A 98 14.40 -10.81 -2.47
CA PHE A 98 15.49 -9.93 -2.04
C PHE A 98 15.59 -9.81 -0.53
N ASN A 99 16.73 -9.30 -0.07
CA ASN A 99 16.97 -8.86 1.31
C ASN A 99 17.27 -7.36 1.30
N TYR A 100 16.80 -6.63 2.31
CA TYR A 100 17.24 -5.26 2.49
C TYR A 100 18.69 -5.22 3.00
N LYS A 101 19.49 -4.30 2.45
CA LYS A 101 20.92 -4.16 2.80
C LYS A 101 21.14 -3.93 4.30
N ASP A 102 20.26 -3.16 4.93
CA ASP A 102 20.35 -2.79 6.35
C ASP A 102 19.48 -3.67 7.27
N ASP A 103 18.89 -4.77 6.75
CA ASP A 103 18.14 -5.70 7.58
C ASP A 103 19.07 -6.67 8.32
N LYS A 104 19.27 -6.42 9.61
CA LYS A 104 20.08 -7.29 10.49
C LYS A 104 19.54 -8.71 10.59
N LEU A 105 18.24 -8.91 10.36
CA LEU A 105 17.59 -10.22 10.42
C LEU A 105 17.68 -10.99 9.10
N GLN A 106 18.20 -10.35 8.03
CA GLN A 106 18.33 -10.94 6.69
C GLN A 106 17.02 -11.61 6.23
N ARG A 107 15.87 -10.98 6.51
CA ARG A 107 14.57 -11.53 6.14
C ARG A 107 14.43 -11.48 4.62
N LYS A 108 13.95 -12.58 4.05
CA LYS A 108 13.63 -12.67 2.63
C LYS A 108 12.30 -11.98 2.38
N HIS A 109 12.26 -11.17 1.34
CA HIS A 109 11.08 -10.46 0.87
C HIS A 109 10.83 -10.80 -0.59
N LEU A 110 9.55 -10.79 -0.97
CA LEU A 110 9.11 -10.94 -2.36
C LEU A 110 8.56 -9.59 -2.83
N GLY A 111 8.86 -9.21 -4.06
CA GLY A 111 8.36 -7.97 -4.63
C GLY A 111 8.90 -7.71 -6.03
N PHE A 112 9.04 -6.44 -6.37
CA PHE A 112 9.59 -5.99 -7.66
C PHE A 112 10.68 -4.95 -7.46
N ILE A 113 11.54 -4.81 -8.47
CA ILE A 113 12.47 -3.69 -8.58
C ILE A 113 11.70 -2.46 -9.08
N ALA A 114 11.70 -1.38 -8.29
CA ALA A 114 10.93 -0.18 -8.59
C ALA A 114 11.32 0.47 -9.93
N GLN A 115 12.59 0.40 -10.31
CA GLN A 115 13.09 0.93 -11.59
C GLN A 115 12.57 0.13 -12.79
N ASP A 116 12.31 -1.17 -12.63
CA ASP A 116 11.74 -1.99 -13.70
C ASP A 116 10.24 -1.81 -13.79
N VAL A 117 9.55 -1.67 -12.65
CA VAL A 117 8.14 -1.26 -12.62
C VAL A 117 7.96 0.09 -13.30
N GLU A 118 8.79 1.09 -13.01
CA GLU A 118 8.64 2.45 -13.54
C GLU A 118 8.72 2.52 -15.08
N LYS A 119 9.50 1.63 -15.71
CA LYS A 119 9.58 1.56 -17.18
C LYS A 119 8.25 1.18 -17.82
N ILE A 120 7.40 0.46 -17.09
CA ILE A 120 6.13 -0.09 -17.60
C ILE A 120 4.94 0.70 -17.02
N TYR A 121 4.96 0.98 -15.71
CA TYR A 121 3.94 1.66 -14.94
C TYR A 121 4.55 2.81 -14.13
N PRO A 122 4.93 3.92 -14.79
CA PRO A 122 5.55 5.06 -14.12
C PRO A 122 4.64 5.66 -13.02
N GLU A 123 3.32 5.59 -13.18
CA GLU A 123 2.35 6.07 -12.20
C GLU A 123 2.29 5.26 -10.90
N LEU A 124 2.76 4.01 -10.92
CA LEU A 124 2.80 3.15 -9.73
C LEU A 124 4.05 3.38 -8.88
N VAL A 125 5.00 4.19 -9.36
CA VAL A 125 6.28 4.42 -8.71
C VAL A 125 6.37 5.87 -8.28
N ILE A 126 6.66 6.07 -7.00
CA ILE A 126 6.91 7.41 -6.46
C ILE A 126 8.36 7.52 -5.98
N GLY A 127 8.99 8.64 -6.31
CA GLY A 127 10.27 9.02 -5.72
C GLY A 127 10.06 9.62 -4.33
N CYS A 128 10.73 9.07 -3.33
CA CYS A 128 10.85 9.68 -2.01
C CYS A 128 12.16 10.47 -1.89
N GLN A 129 12.37 11.10 -0.73
CA GLN A 129 13.64 11.76 -0.42
C GLN A 129 14.83 10.80 -0.60
N ASN A 130 15.98 11.34 -1.00
CA ASN A 130 17.23 10.61 -1.25
C ASN A 130 17.25 9.68 -2.47
N ASN A 131 16.45 9.97 -3.51
CA ASN A 131 16.39 9.19 -4.77
C ASN A 131 15.95 7.72 -4.59
N ILE A 132 15.28 7.41 -3.48
CA ILE A 132 14.70 6.07 -3.26
C ILE A 132 13.34 6.04 -3.96
N LYS A 133 13.09 4.98 -4.74
CA LYS A 133 11.81 4.73 -5.41
C LYS A 133 10.98 3.73 -4.64
N SER A 134 9.69 4.00 -4.52
CA SER A 134 8.71 3.18 -3.81
C SER A 134 7.58 2.80 -4.74
N ILE A 135 7.01 1.62 -4.57
CA ILE A 135 5.94 1.08 -5.41
C ILE A 135 4.61 1.14 -4.65
N ASN A 136 3.55 1.60 -5.32
CA ASN A 136 2.18 1.47 -4.85
C ASN A 136 1.59 0.09 -5.20
N TYR A 137 1.84 -0.89 -4.33
CA TYR A 137 1.39 -2.27 -4.54
C TYR A 137 -0.14 -2.42 -4.63
N SER A 138 -0.92 -1.55 -3.99
CA SER A 138 -2.38 -1.64 -3.98
C SER A 138 -3.01 -1.39 -5.35
N GLU A 139 -2.36 -0.59 -6.20
CA GLU A 139 -2.87 -0.29 -7.55
C GLU A 139 -2.60 -1.40 -8.58
N PHE A 140 -1.81 -2.42 -8.24
CA PHE A 140 -1.73 -3.65 -9.04
C PHE A 140 -3.00 -4.49 -8.97
N ILE A 141 -3.76 -4.40 -7.87
CA ILE A 141 -4.97 -5.22 -7.66
C ILE A 141 -5.97 -5.10 -8.83
N PRO A 142 -6.40 -3.89 -9.26
CA PRO A 142 -7.32 -3.79 -10.40
C PRO A 142 -6.71 -4.29 -11.72
N LEU A 143 -5.40 -4.14 -11.93
CA LEU A 143 -4.72 -4.68 -13.12
C LEU A 143 -4.76 -6.22 -13.13
N LEU A 144 -4.49 -6.85 -11.98
CA LEU A 144 -4.53 -8.29 -11.80
C LEU A 144 -5.95 -8.84 -11.98
N VAL A 145 -6.96 -8.16 -11.43
CA VAL A 145 -8.37 -8.54 -11.61
C VAL A 145 -8.76 -8.54 -13.07
N LEU A 146 -8.42 -7.47 -13.82
CA LEU A 146 -8.70 -7.40 -15.25
C LEU A 146 -7.94 -8.50 -16.01
N LYS A 147 -6.70 -8.80 -15.64
CA LYS A 147 -5.93 -9.88 -16.29
C LYS A 147 -6.58 -11.23 -16.07
N ILE A 148 -7.08 -11.51 -14.86
CA ILE A 148 -7.81 -12.74 -14.54
C ILE A 148 -9.12 -12.82 -15.34
N GLN A 149 -9.85 -11.71 -15.50
CA GLN A 149 -11.07 -11.67 -16.31
C GLN A 149 -10.77 -11.97 -17.78
N ASN A 150 -9.71 -11.39 -18.34
CA ASN A 150 -9.27 -11.64 -19.71
C ASN A 150 -8.83 -13.09 -19.90
N GLN A 151 -8.08 -13.66 -18.94
CA GLN A 151 -7.72 -15.08 -18.94
C GLN A 151 -8.95 -15.99 -18.87
N GLN A 152 -9.95 -15.65 -18.05
CA GLN A 152 -11.18 -16.43 -17.94
C GLN A 152 -11.97 -16.43 -19.25
N LYS A 153 -11.97 -15.31 -19.98
CA LYS A 153 -12.57 -15.19 -21.30
C LYS A 153 -11.84 -16.07 -22.32
N GLU A 154 -10.51 -15.99 -22.37
CA GLU A 154 -9.68 -16.81 -23.26
C GLU A 154 -9.88 -18.32 -22.99
N ILE A 155 -9.94 -18.72 -21.72
CA ILE A 155 -10.22 -20.12 -21.34
C ILE A 155 -11.60 -20.56 -21.83
N HIS A 156 -12.60 -19.69 -21.80
CA HIS A 156 -13.94 -20.02 -22.27
C HIS A 156 -13.96 -20.21 -23.79
N GLU A 157 -13.37 -19.27 -24.54
CA GLU A 157 -13.26 -19.33 -26.00
C GLU A 157 -12.52 -20.59 -26.45
N LEU A 158 -11.41 -20.95 -25.79
CA LEU A 158 -10.67 -22.18 -26.09
C LEU A 158 -11.50 -23.44 -25.82
N LYS A 159 -12.30 -23.47 -24.75
CA LYS A 159 -13.18 -24.61 -24.45
C LYS A 159 -14.29 -24.77 -25.48
N GLU A 160 -14.84 -23.68 -25.99
CA GLU A 160 -15.85 -23.71 -27.05
C GLU A 160 -15.27 -24.28 -28.34
N GLN A 161 -14.10 -23.78 -28.77
CA GLN A 161 -13.41 -24.30 -29.95
C GLN A 161 -13.09 -25.80 -29.84
N ILE A 162 -12.66 -26.25 -28.66
CA ILE A 162 -12.42 -27.69 -28.40
C ILE A 162 -13.71 -28.50 -28.56
N ASN A 163 -14.84 -28.02 -28.02
CA ASN A 163 -16.13 -28.71 -28.14
C ASN A 163 -16.63 -28.77 -29.59
N GLU A 164 -16.52 -27.67 -30.34
CA GLU A 164 -16.88 -27.62 -31.76
C GLU A 164 -16.04 -28.59 -32.59
N LEU A 165 -14.74 -28.66 -32.30
CA LEU A 165 -13.83 -29.60 -32.94
C LEU A 165 -14.23 -31.06 -32.65
N PHE A 166 -14.54 -31.39 -31.39
CA PHE A 166 -15.02 -32.72 -31.02
C PHE A 166 -16.34 -33.10 -31.71
N GLN A 167 -17.28 -32.16 -31.81
CA GLN A 167 -18.53 -32.40 -32.55
C GLN A 167 -18.26 -32.67 -34.03
N THR A 168 -17.39 -31.87 -34.65
CA THR A 168 -17.02 -32.02 -36.07
C THR A 168 -16.34 -33.35 -36.37
N ILE A 169 -15.48 -33.84 -35.46
CA ILE A 169 -14.83 -35.15 -35.61
C ILE A 169 -15.88 -36.28 -35.51
N ASN A 170 -16.78 -36.21 -34.53
CA ASN A 170 -17.81 -37.23 -34.31
C ASN A 170 -18.89 -37.26 -35.40
N SER A 171 -19.17 -36.14 -36.06
CA SER A 171 -20.11 -36.09 -37.19
C SER A 171 -19.52 -36.60 -38.51
N ASN A 172 -18.19 -36.69 -38.63
CA ASN A 172 -17.46 -37.14 -39.82
C ASN A 172 -16.94 -38.58 -39.72
N SER A 173 -17.18 -39.26 -38.59
CA SER A 173 -16.84 -40.67 -38.34
C SER A 173 -18.08 -41.54 -38.42
#